data_AF-A0A6N8H7Y3-F1
#
_entry.id   AF-A0A6N8H7Y3-F1
#
_cell.length_a   1.000
_cell.length_b   1.000
_cell.length_c   1.000
_cell.angle_alpha   90.00
_cell.angle_beta   90.00
_cell.angle_gamma   90.00
#
_symmetry.space_group_name_H-M   'P 1'
#
loop_
_entity.id
_entity.type
_entity.pdbx_description
1 polymer ?
#
loop_
_entity_poly.entity_id
_entity_poly.type
_entity_poly.pdbx_seq_one_letter_code
_entity_poly.pdbx_strand_id
1 'polypeptide(L)'
;MSKTKSFSAKAALAGAVLSAAALIGFTVYGMIYDYFDTVVSLTLALGVAGMAAYALADKVWSELLNLAAVACITFGMGLFFLNSYPVWADRLNNISMYGSRGTLVPVIALLVLMVAAIVAGIVSCFTQKEGKAK
;
A
#
# COMPACT_ATOMS: atom_id res chain seq x y z
N MET A 1 5.89 -7.89 -31.50
CA MET A 1 5.69 -8.91 -30.45
C MET A 1 5.53 -8.21 -29.11
N SER A 2 4.34 -8.20 -28.51
CA SER A 2 4.23 -7.75 -27.12
C SER A 2 4.97 -8.78 -26.26
N LYS A 3 6.09 -8.39 -25.64
CA LYS A 3 6.72 -9.21 -24.61
C LYS A 3 5.68 -9.44 -23.51
N THR A 4 5.26 -10.69 -23.32
CA THR A 4 4.42 -11.07 -22.19
C THR A 4 5.11 -10.59 -20.91
N LYS A 5 4.42 -9.81 -20.07
CA LYS A 5 5.01 -9.33 -18.82
C LYS A 5 5.38 -10.52 -17.94
N SER A 6 6.57 -10.44 -17.34
CA SER A 6 7.05 -11.43 -16.37
C SER A 6 6.09 -11.56 -15.18
N PHE A 7 6.16 -12.70 -14.49
CA PHE A 7 5.38 -12.91 -13.27
C PHE A 7 5.63 -11.80 -12.23
N SER A 8 6.88 -11.42 -12.04
CA SER A 8 7.27 -10.33 -11.14
C SER A 8 6.60 -9.00 -11.51
N ALA A 9 6.64 -8.60 -12.79
CA ALA A 9 6.01 -7.36 -13.24
C ALA A 9 4.48 -7.40 -13.10
N LYS A 10 3.85 -8.58 -13.24
CA LYS A 10 2.41 -8.77 -12.97
C LYS A 10 2.10 -8.64 -11.49
N ALA A 11 2.92 -9.23 -10.61
CA ALA A 11 2.77 -9.13 -9.16
C ALA A 11 2.91 -7.68 -8.68
N ALA A 12 3.90 -6.93 -9.17
CA ALA A 12 4.02 -5.50 -8.89
C ALA A 12 2.84 -4.69 -9.41
N LEU A 13 2.32 -5.00 -10.60
CA LEU A 13 1.14 -4.31 -11.13
C LEU A 13 -0.09 -4.55 -10.25
N ALA A 14 -0.29 -5.79 -9.79
CA ALA A 14 -1.35 -6.12 -8.84
C ALA A 14 -1.16 -5.36 -7.52
N GLY A 15 0.06 -5.32 -6.99
CA GLY A 15 0.41 -4.53 -5.80
C GLY A 15 0.15 -3.04 -5.98
N ALA A 16 0.45 -2.47 -7.15
CA ALA A 16 0.17 -1.08 -7.48
C ALA A 16 -1.33 -0.77 -7.48
N VAL A 17 -2.15 -1.66 -8.06
CA VAL A 17 -3.62 -1.52 -8.06
C VAL A 17 -4.18 -1.61 -6.65
N LEU A 18 -3.73 -2.57 -5.84
CA LEU A 18 -4.15 -2.71 -4.44
C LEU A 18 -3.75 -1.49 -3.60
N SER A 19 -2.51 -1.00 -3.77
CA SER A 19 -2.03 0.20 -3.10
C SER A 19 -2.79 1.45 -3.56
N ALA A 20 -3.19 1.54 -4.84
CA ALA A 20 -4.02 2.64 -5.34
C ALA A 20 -5.43 2.61 -4.74
N ALA A 21 -6.04 1.43 -4.64
CA ALA A 21 -7.31 1.26 -3.93
C ALA A 21 -7.19 1.65 -2.45
N ALA A 22 -6.09 1.28 -1.78
CA ALA A 22 -5.81 1.67 -0.41
C ALA A 22 -5.62 3.19 -0.27
N LEU A 23 -4.91 3.84 -1.19
CA LEU A 23 -4.73 5.30 -1.20
C LEU A 23 -6.06 6.03 -1.36
N ILE A 24 -6.90 5.62 -2.32
CA ILE A 24 -8.21 6.21 -2.56
C ILE A 24 -9.10 6.01 -1.33
N GLY A 25 -9.17 4.77 -0.82
CA GLY A 25 -9.96 4.45 0.36
C GLY A 25 -9.49 5.21 1.60
N PHE A 26 -8.18 5.33 1.82
CA PHE A 26 -7.60 6.12 2.90
C PHE A 26 -7.95 7.61 2.77
N THR A 27 -7.85 8.16 1.56
CA THR A 27 -8.19 9.57 1.30
C THR A 27 -9.65 9.84 1.62
N VAL A 28 -10.56 8.99 1.15
CA VAL A 28 -11.99 9.09 1.44
C VAL A 28 -12.26 8.94 2.93
N TYR A 29 -11.70 7.91 3.58
CA TYR A 29 -11.84 7.69 5.01
C TYR A 29 -11.33 8.88 5.83
N GLY A 30 -10.15 9.39 5.49
CA GLY A 30 -9.51 10.51 6.14
C GLY A 30 -10.31 11.80 6.03
N MET A 31 -10.94 12.05 4.87
CA MET A 31 -11.81 13.22 4.67
C MET A 31 -13.15 13.09 5.42
N ILE A 32 -13.79 11.91 5.41
CA ILE A 32 -15.10 11.71 6.04
C ILE A 32 -15.01 11.77 7.57
N TYR A 33 -13.95 11.19 8.14
CA TYR A 33 -13.81 11.01 9.58
C TYR A 33 -12.75 11.91 10.23
N ASP A 34 -12.17 12.84 9.46
CA ASP A 34 -11.11 13.75 9.90
C ASP A 34 -9.89 13.01 10.49
N TYR A 35 -9.43 11.98 9.76
CA TYR A 35 -8.22 11.18 10.03
C TYR A 35 -7.18 11.31 8.91
N PHE A 36 -7.33 12.30 8.02
CA PHE A 36 -6.40 12.45 6.91
C PHE A 36 -5.00 12.81 7.43
N ASP A 37 -4.01 12.05 6.96
CA ASP A 37 -2.61 12.24 7.26
C ASP A 37 -1.84 12.30 5.94
N THR A 38 -1.19 13.45 5.71
CA THR A 38 -0.46 13.72 4.47
C THR A 38 0.70 12.76 4.28
N VAL A 39 1.38 12.33 5.35
CA VAL A 39 2.51 11.40 5.27
C VAL A 39 2.04 10.00 4.89
N VAL A 40 0.92 9.53 5.45
CA VAL A 40 0.27 8.28 5.02
C VAL A 40 -0.12 8.36 3.54
N SER A 41 -0.76 9.46 3.12
CA SER A 41 -1.15 9.65 1.73
C SER A 41 0.07 9.64 0.77
N LEU A 42 1.13 10.36 1.11
CA LEU A 42 2.33 10.46 0.28
C LEU A 42 3.06 9.13 0.17
N THR A 43 3.19 8.40 1.28
CA THR A 43 3.88 7.10 1.30
C THR A 43 3.13 6.05 0.50
N LEU A 44 1.79 6.02 0.57
CA LEU A 44 0.97 5.18 -0.30
C LEU A 44 1.11 5.59 -1.77
N ALA A 45 1.07 6.89 -2.10
CA ALA A 45 1.24 7.38 -3.47
C ALA A 45 2.62 7.04 -4.06
N LEU A 46 3.70 7.18 -3.28
CA LEU A 46 5.04 6.75 -3.67
C LEU A 46 5.11 5.23 -3.86
N GLY A 47 4.41 4.47 -3.03
CA GLY A 47 4.23 3.03 -3.18
C GLY A 47 3.59 2.64 -4.52
N VAL A 48 2.47 3.27 -4.87
CA VAL A 48 1.80 3.07 -6.17
C VAL A 48 2.74 3.42 -7.32
N ALA A 49 3.36 4.59 -7.27
CA ALA A 49 4.24 5.08 -8.32
C ALA A 49 5.45 4.16 -8.52
N GLY A 50 6.09 3.71 -7.44
CA GLY A 50 7.27 2.84 -7.51
C GLY A 50 6.95 1.44 -8.05
N MET A 51 5.85 0.83 -7.61
CA MET A 51 5.42 -0.47 -8.15
C MET A 51 4.98 -0.36 -9.63
N ALA A 52 4.25 0.70 -9.99
CA ALA A 52 3.85 0.94 -11.38
C ALA A 52 5.08 1.20 -12.27
N ALA A 53 6.03 2.01 -11.81
CA ALA A 53 7.28 2.27 -12.51
C ALA A 53 8.08 0.98 -12.74
N TYR A 54 8.19 0.11 -11.72
CA TYR A 54 8.81 -1.20 -11.88
C TYR A 54 8.09 -2.10 -12.90
N ALA A 55 6.76 -2.15 -12.83
CA ALA A 55 5.95 -2.97 -13.74
C ALA A 55 5.98 -2.47 -15.20
N LEU A 56 6.40 -1.24 -15.45
CA LEU A 56 6.40 -0.60 -16.77
C LEU A 56 7.81 -0.38 -17.36
N ALA A 57 8.84 -0.22 -16.51
CA ALA A 57 10.20 0.09 -16.96
C ALA A 57 11.09 -1.15 -17.01
N ASP A 58 11.64 -1.51 -18.18
CA ASP A 58 12.61 -2.61 -18.33
C ASP A 58 14.05 -2.13 -18.06
N LYS A 59 14.28 -1.61 -16.85
CA LYS A 59 15.57 -1.02 -16.44
C LYS A 59 16.00 -1.55 -15.08
N VAL A 60 17.31 -1.76 -14.89
CA VAL A 60 17.87 -2.31 -13.65
C VAL A 60 17.54 -1.44 -12.42
N TRP A 61 17.59 -0.11 -12.57
CA TRP A 61 17.23 0.82 -11.48
C TRP A 61 15.78 0.65 -10.98
N SER A 62 14.90 0.07 -11.79
CA SER A 62 13.50 -0.12 -11.41
C SER A 62 13.34 -1.18 -10.31
N GLU A 63 14.29 -2.11 -10.18
CA GLU A 63 14.29 -3.11 -9.09
C GLU A 63 14.35 -2.43 -7.72
N LEU A 64 15.16 -1.36 -7.61
CA LEU A 64 15.24 -0.54 -6.39
C LEU A 64 13.93 0.21 -6.13
N LEU A 65 13.24 0.68 -7.17
CA LEU A 65 11.94 1.33 -7.04
C LEU A 65 10.86 0.38 -6.50
N ASN A 66 10.88 -0.90 -6.90
CA ASN A 66 9.94 -1.88 -6.36
C ASN A 66 10.18 -2.12 -4.86
N LEU A 67 11.45 -2.23 -4.45
CA LEU A 67 11.80 -2.39 -3.03
C LEU A 67 11.44 -1.13 -2.21
N ALA A 68 11.76 0.05 -2.73
CA ALA A 68 11.40 1.32 -2.10
C ALA A 68 9.87 1.46 -1.96
N ALA A 69 9.10 1.03 -2.96
CA ALA A 69 7.65 1.05 -2.90
C ALA A 69 7.09 0.17 -1.78
N VAL A 70 7.62 -1.05 -1.61
CA VAL A 70 7.25 -1.94 -0.49
C VAL A 70 7.53 -1.26 0.84
N ALA A 71 8.70 -0.62 0.99
CA ALA A 71 9.06 0.10 2.20
C ALA A 71 8.10 1.27 2.48
N CYS A 72 7.76 2.06 1.45
CA CYS A 72 6.82 3.17 1.57
C CYS A 72 5.42 2.69 2.01
N ILE A 73 4.87 1.65 1.39
CA ILE A 73 3.53 1.14 1.75
C ILE A 73 3.54 0.56 3.17
N THR A 74 4.61 -0.14 3.55
CA THR A 74 4.77 -0.68 4.92
C THR A 74 4.81 0.44 5.95
N PHE A 75 5.57 1.51 5.67
CA PHE A 75 5.63 2.68 6.54
C PHE A 75 4.26 3.38 6.64
N GLY A 76 3.60 3.62 5.51
CA GLY A 76 2.27 4.23 5.46
C GLY A 76 1.22 3.42 6.22
N MET A 77 1.27 2.08 6.10
CA MET A 77 0.41 1.17 6.86
C MET A 77 0.65 1.27 8.37
N GLY A 78 1.92 1.27 8.80
CA GLY A 78 2.27 1.41 10.21
C GLY A 78 1.79 2.74 10.80
N LEU A 79 2.00 3.84 10.07
CA LEU A 79 1.53 5.16 10.50
C LEU A 79 0.00 5.24 10.52
N PHE A 80 -0.69 4.71 9.51
CA PHE A 80 -2.15 4.63 9.49
C PHE A 80 -2.70 3.84 10.69
N PHE A 81 -2.10 2.69 11.00
CA PHE A 81 -2.46 1.88 12.15
C PHE A 81 -2.36 2.69 13.44
N LEU A 82 -1.25 3.40 13.66
CA LEU A 82 -1.05 4.25 14.84
C LEU A 82 -2.07 5.41 14.89
N ASN A 83 -2.29 6.10 13.77
CA ASN A 83 -3.23 7.21 13.68
C ASN A 83 -4.69 6.77 13.94
N SER A 84 -5.01 5.51 13.65
CA SER A 84 -6.31 4.92 13.92
C SER A 84 -6.52 4.47 15.37
N TYR A 85 -5.54 4.67 16.27
CA TYR A 85 -5.60 4.24 17.69
C TYR A 85 -6.94 4.57 18.40
N PRO A 86 -7.51 5.78 18.29
CA PRO A 86 -8.78 6.09 18.94
C PRO A 86 -9.92 5.15 18.49
N VAL A 87 -9.93 4.73 17.22
CA VAL A 87 -10.91 3.79 16.68
C VAL A 87 -10.77 2.41 17.32
N TRP A 88 -9.54 1.91 17.46
CA TRP A 88 -9.30 0.64 18.13
C TRP A 88 -9.74 0.68 19.59
N ALA A 89 -9.29 1.70 20.33
CA ALA A 89 -9.52 1.81 21.75
C ALA A 89 -11.01 1.96 22.08
N ASP A 90 -11.72 2.87 21.41
CA ASP A 90 -13.12 3.14 21.70
C ASP A 90 -14.04 2.03 21.20
N ARG A 91 -13.87 1.56 19.96
CA ARG A 91 -14.82 0.63 19.34
C ARG A 91 -14.69 -0.80 19.84
N LEU A 92 -13.49 -1.27 20.20
CA LEU A 92 -13.31 -2.62 20.75
C LEU A 92 -13.73 -2.72 22.22
N ASN A 93 -13.60 -1.64 22.99
CA ASN A 93 -13.95 -1.62 24.41
C ASN A 93 -15.34 -1.02 24.69
N ASN A 94 -16.02 -0.55 23.65
CA ASN A 94 -17.32 0.13 23.75
C ASN A 94 -17.29 1.34 24.71
N ILE A 95 -16.24 2.15 24.61
CA ILE A 95 -16.03 3.38 25.37
C ILE A 95 -15.96 4.59 24.42
N SER A 96 -15.98 5.81 24.98
CA SER A 96 -15.85 7.06 24.22
C SER A 96 -14.72 7.96 24.73
N MET A 97 -13.72 7.37 25.39
CA MET A 97 -12.67 8.10 26.10
C MET A 97 -11.70 8.79 25.13
N TYR A 98 -11.42 8.17 23.97
CA TYR A 98 -10.44 8.66 23.01
C TYR A 98 -11.06 9.47 21.86
N GLY A 99 -12.38 9.66 21.87
CA GLY A 99 -13.09 10.52 20.91
C GLY A 99 -13.06 9.99 19.48
N SER A 100 -13.19 8.68 19.30
CA SER A 100 -13.21 8.06 17.97
C SER A 100 -14.30 8.65 17.07
N ARG A 101 -13.88 9.15 15.91
CA ARG A 101 -14.78 9.66 14.86
C ARG A 101 -15.12 8.57 13.84
N GLY A 102 -14.25 7.57 13.71
CA GLY A 102 -14.29 6.54 12.68
C GLY A 102 -14.97 5.24 13.14
N THR A 103 -14.96 4.26 12.24
CA THR A 103 -15.47 2.91 12.49
C THR A 103 -14.38 1.86 12.20
N LEU A 104 -14.48 0.68 12.81
CA LEU A 104 -13.46 -0.37 12.66
C LEU A 104 -13.40 -0.96 11.24
N VAL A 105 -14.55 -1.07 10.56
CA VAL A 105 -14.65 -1.78 9.28
C VAL A 105 -13.75 -1.14 8.19
N PRO A 106 -13.77 0.18 7.94
CA PRO A 106 -12.86 0.82 6.99
C PRO A 106 -11.39 0.68 7.38
N VAL A 107 -11.07 0.80 8.66
CA VAL A 107 -9.68 0.68 9.15
C VAL A 107 -9.15 -0.72 8.83
N ILE A 108 -9.91 -1.77 9.16
CA ILE A 108 -9.53 -3.16 8.89
C ILE A 108 -9.43 -3.41 7.38
N ALA A 109 -10.42 -2.94 6.59
CA ALA A 109 -10.40 -3.12 5.14
C ALA A 109 -9.17 -2.48 4.48
N LEU A 110 -8.80 -1.27 4.91
CA LEU A 110 -7.61 -0.57 4.43
C LEU A 110 -6.32 -1.31 4.80
N LEU A 111 -6.21 -1.80 6.05
CA LEU A 111 -5.05 -2.59 6.47
C LEU A 111 -4.92 -3.88 5.65
N VAL A 112 -6.01 -4.58 5.40
CA VAL A 112 -6.01 -5.79 4.56
C VAL A 112 -5.54 -5.47 3.13
N LEU A 113 -6.02 -4.37 2.54
CA LEU A 113 -5.57 -3.94 1.21
C LEU A 113 -4.07 -3.61 1.18
N MET A 114 -3.57 -2.89 2.19
CA MET A 114 -2.15 -2.55 2.31
C MET A 114 -1.28 -3.80 2.50
N VAL A 115 -1.70 -4.75 3.35
CA VAL A 115 -1.00 -6.04 3.54
C VAL A 115 -0.97 -6.82 2.23
N ALA A 116 -2.08 -6.91 1.51
CA ALA A 116 -2.13 -7.59 0.21
C ALA A 116 -1.19 -6.94 -0.82
N ALA A 117 -1.14 -5.60 -0.85
CA ALA A 117 -0.21 -4.86 -1.71
C ALA A 117 1.27 -5.12 -1.33
N ILE A 118 1.58 -5.13 -0.03
CA ILE A 118 2.93 -5.44 0.49
C ILE A 118 3.34 -6.85 0.09
N VAL A 119 2.48 -7.84 0.30
CA VAL A 119 2.76 -9.24 -0.09
C VAL A 119 3.01 -9.36 -1.58
N ALA A 120 2.16 -8.75 -2.42
CA ALA A 120 2.36 -8.74 -3.86
C ALA A 120 3.69 -8.07 -4.27
N GLY A 121 4.06 -6.97 -3.60
CA GLY A 121 5.33 -6.28 -3.79
C GLY A 121 6.54 -7.11 -3.38
N ILE A 122 6.48 -7.79 -2.24
CA ILE A 122 7.52 -8.72 -1.75
C ILE A 122 7.71 -9.86 -2.76
N VAL A 123 6.60 -10.52 -3.16
CA VAL A 123 6.64 -11.57 -4.18
C VAL A 123 7.27 -11.05 -5.47
N SER A 124 6.93 -9.83 -5.89
CA SER A 124 7.56 -9.18 -7.04
C SER A 124 9.08 -9.00 -6.85
N CYS A 125 9.54 -8.50 -5.69
CA CYS A 125 10.96 -8.32 -5.40
C CYS A 125 11.77 -9.63 -5.46
N PHE A 126 11.18 -10.75 -5.02
CA PHE A 126 11.86 -12.04 -4.97
C PHE A 126 11.64 -12.92 -6.21
N THR A 127 10.88 -12.46 -7.20
CA THR A 127 10.68 -13.18 -8.47
C THR A 127 11.38 -12.47 -9.61
N GLN A 128 11.94 -13.23 -10.55
CA GLN A 128 12.71 -12.63 -11.64
C GLN A 128 11.82 -11.92 -12.66
N LYS A 129 12.25 -10.74 -13.09
CA LYS A 129 11.75 -10.12 -14.31
C LYS A 129 12.40 -10.86 -15.49
N GLU A 130 11.64 -11.67 -16.22
CA GLU A 130 12.13 -12.46 -17.36
C GLU A 130 13.01 -11.62 -18.29
N GLY A 131 14.24 -12.08 -18.52
CA GLY A 131 15.25 -11.36 -19.31
C GLY A 131 16.66 -11.36 -18.72
N LYS A 132 16.87 -11.77 -17.47
CA LYS A 132 18.21 -12.06 -16.93
C LYS A 132 18.69 -13.43 -17.46
N ALA A 133 19.12 -13.46 -18.73
CA ALA A 133 20.22 -14.36 -19.07
C ALA A 133 21.40 -13.95 -18.17
N LYS A 134 21.98 -14.94 -17.48
CA LYS A 134 23.16 -14.78 -16.63
C LYS A 134 24.29 -14.07 -17.38
#